data_AF-A0A7X5V5Y6-F1
#
_entry.id   AF-A0A7X5V5Y6-F1
#
_cell.length_a   1.000
_cell.length_b   1.000
_cell.length_c   1.000
_cell.angle_alpha   90.00
_cell.angle_beta   90.00
_cell.angle_gamma   90.00
#
_symmetry.space_group_name_H-M   'P 1'
#
loop_
_entity.id
_entity.type
_entity.pdbx_description
1 polymer ?
#
loop_
_entity_poly.entity_id
_entity_poly.type
_entity_poly.pdbx_seq_one_letter_code
_entity_poly.pdbx_strand_id
1 'polypeptide(L)'
;MDVLSAAERVGFAERDRERFVGWGTGPQLPENAEELMEYCGVAEADRREMLAARPDPDRDPEWWAITSAMAGEVEQELGRPIPPTGFRGWPAVPRDTSAVGLFAGAWALLASLPRLRELHSERGVPESVTVATVAALGGVMQTHRHLFGRAGVGLMPLWSPPLRFRGTDYEIGRHAFTRTELGMGDGVSGHVLSMHIPPIGPLDAQQSEESVATAVESFRRWYPEEPIAGLVCHSWLLDPQLAEYLRPESNIIRFQSRFDLLPLLPPDDPTEGDRELMRLGLHLAVPPHPLTEEDLAAVPQDTTLRRAFVSHLRAGRHWYLRTGMLKGWS
;
A
#
# COMPACT_ATOMS: atom_id res chain seq x y z
N MET A 1 -3.81 -14.68 25.73
CA MET A 1 -2.41 -14.24 25.91
C MET A 1 -2.34 -12.74 25.64
N ASP A 2 -1.52 -11.99 26.36
CA ASP A 2 -1.25 -10.58 26.03
C ASP A 2 -0.48 -10.48 24.70
N VAL A 3 -0.81 -9.47 23.87
CA VAL A 3 -0.29 -9.37 22.50
C VAL A 3 1.19 -8.96 22.45
N LEU A 4 1.66 -8.16 23.42
CA LEU A 4 3.08 -7.81 23.49
C LEU A 4 3.93 -9.04 23.80
N SER A 5 3.47 -9.83 24.76
CA SER A 5 4.09 -11.11 25.13
C SER A 5 4.06 -12.11 23.97
N ALA A 6 2.96 -12.16 23.22
CA ALA A 6 2.84 -12.99 22.03
C ALA A 6 3.83 -12.57 20.94
N ALA A 7 3.87 -11.27 20.61
CA ALA A 7 4.75 -10.70 19.59
C ALA A 7 6.23 -10.89 19.95
N GLU A 8 6.58 -10.76 21.23
CA GLU A 8 7.92 -11.07 21.71
C GLU A 8 8.32 -12.53 21.47
N ARG A 9 7.46 -13.48 21.86
CA ARG A 9 7.74 -14.92 21.74
C ARG A 9 7.96 -15.36 20.30
N VAL A 10 7.21 -14.77 19.37
CA VAL A 10 7.36 -15.11 17.94
C VAL A 10 8.44 -14.28 17.24
N GLY A 11 9.17 -13.44 17.98
CA GLY A 11 10.41 -12.80 17.53
C GLY A 11 10.25 -11.40 16.92
N PHE A 12 9.15 -10.69 17.12
CA PHE A 12 9.05 -9.29 16.69
C PHE A 12 10.02 -8.41 17.49
N ALA A 13 10.64 -7.45 16.80
CA ALA A 13 11.46 -6.43 17.44
C ALA A 13 10.60 -5.50 18.30
N GLU A 14 11.18 -4.92 19.36
CA GLU A 14 10.47 -4.03 20.31
C GLU A 14 9.67 -2.94 19.59
N ARG A 15 10.29 -2.25 18.63
CA ARG A 15 9.67 -1.20 17.81
C ARG A 15 8.41 -1.66 17.06
N ASP A 16 8.32 -2.93 16.70
CA ASP A 16 7.21 -3.49 15.94
C ASP A 16 6.07 -3.98 16.82
N ARG A 17 6.38 -4.38 18.07
CA ARG A 17 5.37 -4.85 19.04
C ARG A 17 4.37 -3.77 19.41
N GLU A 18 4.84 -2.52 19.51
CA GLU A 18 3.98 -1.36 19.78
C GLU A 18 2.82 -1.23 18.78
N ARG A 19 2.98 -1.76 17.56
CA ARG A 19 1.94 -1.69 16.54
C ARG A 19 0.68 -2.45 16.91
N PHE A 20 0.79 -3.46 17.78
CA PHE A 20 -0.30 -4.34 18.18
C PHE A 20 -1.01 -3.88 19.46
N VAL A 21 -0.50 -2.85 20.14
CA VAL A 21 -1.04 -2.38 21.43
C VAL A 21 -2.34 -1.60 21.23
N GLY A 22 -3.31 -1.81 22.12
CA GLY A 22 -4.57 -1.06 22.16
C GLY A 22 -5.66 -1.58 21.22
N TRP A 23 -5.36 -2.60 20.42
CA TRP A 23 -6.31 -3.21 19.49
C TRP A 23 -7.02 -4.40 20.15
N GLY A 24 -8.27 -4.63 19.75
CA GLY A 24 -9.21 -5.55 20.43
C GLY A 24 -8.79 -7.03 20.47
N THR A 25 -9.58 -7.83 21.17
CA THR A 25 -9.30 -9.25 21.42
C THR A 25 -10.23 -10.18 20.63
N GLY A 26 -9.67 -10.97 19.71
CA GLY A 26 -10.33 -12.04 18.95
C GLY A 26 -10.84 -11.61 17.57
N PRO A 27 -10.22 -12.06 16.44
CA PRO A 27 -10.79 -11.82 15.14
C PRO A 27 -12.02 -12.72 14.94
N GLN A 28 -13.07 -12.19 14.32
CA GLN A 28 -14.16 -13.02 13.82
C GLN A 28 -13.77 -13.56 12.45
N LEU A 29 -13.08 -14.70 12.44
CA LEU A 29 -12.66 -15.33 11.18
C LEU A 29 -13.88 -15.91 10.46
N PRO A 30 -14.09 -15.59 9.16
CA PRO A 30 -15.28 -16.01 8.43
C PRO A 30 -15.34 -17.53 8.26
N GLU A 31 -16.56 -18.09 8.25
CA GLU A 31 -16.79 -19.50 7.93
C GLU A 31 -16.67 -19.74 6.42
N ASN A 32 -17.17 -18.81 5.60
CA ASN A 32 -17.06 -18.83 4.13
C ASN A 32 -15.73 -18.24 3.62
N ALA A 33 -14.62 -18.51 4.32
CA ALA A 33 -13.33 -17.89 4.06
C ALA A 33 -12.82 -18.11 2.62
N GLU A 34 -13.05 -19.29 2.04
CA GLU A 34 -12.59 -19.60 0.67
C GLU A 34 -13.26 -18.70 -0.39
N GLU A 35 -14.56 -18.47 -0.29
CA GLU A 35 -15.33 -17.58 -1.17
C GLU A 35 -14.81 -16.13 -1.05
N LEU A 36 -14.56 -15.69 0.18
CA LEU A 36 -14.03 -14.34 0.44
C LEU A 36 -12.59 -14.18 -0.09
N MET A 37 -11.76 -15.23 -0.02
CA MET A 37 -10.43 -15.21 -0.62
C MET A 37 -10.51 -15.14 -2.16
N GLU A 38 -11.45 -15.87 -2.77
CA GLU A 38 -11.71 -15.78 -4.21
C GLU A 38 -12.18 -14.38 -4.61
N TYR A 39 -13.08 -13.78 -3.83
CA TYR A 39 -13.53 -12.39 -4.00
C TYR A 39 -12.36 -11.40 -3.95
N CYS A 40 -11.37 -11.64 -3.10
CA CYS A 40 -10.12 -10.87 -3.02
C CYS A 40 -9.06 -11.23 -4.08
N GLY A 41 -9.40 -12.03 -5.09
CA GLY A 41 -8.49 -12.40 -6.17
C GLY A 41 -7.32 -13.28 -5.72
N VAL A 42 -7.42 -13.97 -4.57
CA VAL A 42 -6.36 -14.86 -4.10
C VAL A 42 -6.31 -16.12 -4.97
N ALA A 43 -5.12 -16.47 -5.46
CA ALA A 43 -4.92 -17.66 -6.29
C ALA A 43 -5.25 -18.96 -5.54
N GLU A 44 -5.78 -19.97 -6.25
CA GLU A 44 -6.23 -21.24 -5.65
C GLU A 44 -5.17 -21.95 -4.79
N ALA A 45 -3.91 -21.95 -5.24
CA ALA A 45 -2.81 -22.51 -4.45
C ALA A 45 -2.61 -21.79 -3.11
N ASP A 46 -2.64 -20.46 -3.13
CA ASP A 46 -2.52 -19.62 -1.94
C ASP A 46 -3.74 -19.76 -1.02
N ARG A 47 -4.96 -19.92 -1.56
CA ARG A 47 -6.17 -20.18 -0.76
C ARG A 47 -6.05 -21.48 0.04
N ARG A 48 -5.62 -22.56 -0.61
CA ARG A 48 -5.44 -23.87 0.05
C ARG A 48 -4.42 -23.80 1.19
N GLU A 49 -3.28 -23.15 0.96
CA GLU A 49 -2.24 -22.98 1.98
C GLU A 49 -2.70 -22.06 3.13
N MET A 50 -3.42 -20.97 2.82
CA MET A 50 -3.98 -20.05 3.81
C MET A 50 -5.03 -20.72 4.70
N LEU A 51 -5.92 -21.55 4.11
CA LEU A 51 -6.91 -22.34 4.84
C LEU A 51 -6.26 -23.38 5.76
N ALA A 52 -5.21 -24.06 5.30
CA ALA A 52 -4.45 -25.00 6.11
C ALA A 52 -3.70 -24.32 7.28
N ALA A 53 -3.39 -23.03 7.14
CA ALA A 53 -2.73 -22.18 8.12
C ALA A 53 -3.69 -21.24 8.86
N ARG A 54 -4.96 -21.62 9.00
CA ARG A 54 -5.95 -20.87 9.78
C ARG A 54 -5.51 -20.79 11.25
N PRO A 55 -5.33 -19.58 11.84
CA PRO A 55 -4.91 -19.44 13.22
C PRO A 55 -5.99 -19.97 14.17
N ASP A 56 -5.54 -20.57 15.26
CA ASP A 56 -6.38 -21.24 16.25
C ASP A 56 -6.02 -20.75 17.66
N PRO A 57 -6.99 -20.39 18.51
CA PRO A 57 -6.70 -19.81 19.82
C PRO A 57 -6.01 -20.78 20.79
N ASP A 58 -6.20 -22.09 20.63
CA ASP A 58 -5.64 -23.11 21.51
C ASP A 58 -4.29 -23.62 20.98
N ARG A 59 -4.18 -23.81 19.66
CA ARG A 59 -2.95 -24.33 19.02
C ARG A 59 -1.92 -23.25 18.70
N ASP A 60 -2.37 -22.05 18.38
CA ASP A 60 -1.54 -20.92 17.94
C ASP A 60 -1.81 -19.64 18.76
N PRO A 61 -1.77 -19.69 20.11
CA PRO A 61 -2.23 -18.59 20.95
C PRO A 61 -1.47 -17.28 20.73
N GLU A 62 -0.18 -17.35 20.36
CA GLU A 62 0.61 -16.18 19.97
C GLU A 62 0.07 -15.53 18.68
N TRP A 63 -0.10 -16.32 17.61
CA TRP A 63 -0.58 -15.80 16.33
C TRP A 63 -2.05 -15.42 16.35
N TRP A 64 -2.87 -16.08 17.17
CA TRP A 64 -4.24 -15.66 17.43
C TRP A 64 -4.29 -14.26 18.04
N ALA A 65 -3.45 -13.98 19.05
CA ALA A 65 -3.39 -12.66 19.68
C ALA A 65 -2.93 -11.57 18.69
N ILE A 66 -1.93 -11.86 17.85
CA ILE A 66 -1.40 -10.90 16.86
C ILE A 66 -2.42 -10.65 15.74
N THR A 67 -3.04 -11.72 15.22
CA THR A 67 -4.12 -11.62 14.22
C THR A 67 -5.32 -10.85 14.78
N SER A 68 -5.65 -11.05 16.07
CA SER A 68 -6.68 -10.27 16.77
C SER A 68 -6.39 -8.78 16.76
N ALA A 69 -5.16 -8.40 17.11
CA ALA A 69 -4.78 -6.99 17.16
C ALA A 69 -4.79 -6.36 15.77
N MET A 70 -4.28 -7.05 14.75
CA MET A 70 -4.34 -6.58 13.37
C MET A 70 -5.79 -6.39 12.90
N ALA A 71 -6.68 -7.36 13.13
CA ALA A 71 -8.09 -7.25 12.75
C ALA A 71 -8.82 -6.15 13.55
N GLY A 72 -8.52 -6.04 14.84
CA GLY A 72 -9.07 -5.03 15.73
C GLY A 72 -8.70 -3.60 15.31
N GLU A 73 -7.51 -3.40 14.75
CA GLU A 73 -7.13 -2.11 14.16
C GLU A 73 -7.98 -1.78 12.93
N VAL A 74 -8.09 -2.71 11.97
CA VAL A 74 -8.89 -2.50 10.75
C VAL A 74 -10.33 -2.17 11.10
N GLU A 75 -10.90 -2.86 12.10
CA GLU A 75 -12.26 -2.63 12.58
C GLU A 75 -12.43 -1.28 13.29
N GLN A 76 -11.52 -0.92 14.21
CA GLN A 76 -11.63 0.34 14.95
C GLN A 76 -11.42 1.58 14.06
N GLU A 77 -10.63 1.43 13.00
CA GLU A 77 -10.35 2.47 12.02
C GLU A 77 -11.23 2.38 10.75
N LEU A 78 -12.26 1.53 10.79
CA LEU A 78 -13.17 1.33 9.66
C LEU A 78 -13.85 2.64 9.24
N GLY A 79 -13.74 2.95 7.95
CA GLY A 79 -14.32 4.12 7.31
C GLY A 79 -13.61 5.44 7.64
N ARG A 80 -12.50 5.42 8.39
CA ARG A 80 -11.76 6.63 8.76
C ARG A 80 -10.70 7.01 7.73
N PRO A 81 -10.45 8.31 7.51
CA PRO A 81 -9.33 8.77 6.70
C PRO A 81 -8.01 8.54 7.44
N ILE A 82 -6.88 8.63 6.74
CA ILE A 82 -5.57 8.70 7.41
C ILE A 82 -5.49 10.01 8.20
N PRO A 83 -5.13 10.00 9.49
CA PRO A 83 -4.95 11.24 10.27
C PRO A 83 -3.71 12.03 9.79
N PRO A 84 -3.55 13.31 10.16
CA PRO A 84 -2.41 14.12 9.72
C PRO A 84 -1.05 13.59 10.23
N THR A 85 -1.06 12.77 11.27
CA THR A 85 0.11 12.06 11.80
C THR A 85 0.57 10.91 10.90
N GLY A 86 -0.17 10.65 9.82
CA GLY A 86 0.12 9.59 8.86
C GLY A 86 -0.42 8.24 9.29
N PHE A 87 -0.11 7.24 8.47
CA PHE A 87 -0.37 5.84 8.77
C PHE A 87 0.97 5.13 8.97
N ARG A 88 0.98 4.03 9.72
CA ARG A 88 2.13 3.13 9.84
C ARG A 88 1.69 1.73 9.44
N GLY A 89 2.27 1.20 8.36
CA GLY A 89 1.97 -0.15 7.88
C GLY A 89 2.29 -1.23 8.90
N TRP A 90 1.73 -2.42 8.71
CA TRP A 90 2.05 -3.57 9.54
C TRP A 90 3.46 -4.06 9.27
N PRO A 91 4.22 -4.42 10.33
CA PRO A 91 5.57 -4.89 10.20
C PRO A 91 5.62 -6.24 9.49
N ALA A 92 6.74 -6.52 8.82
CA ALA A 92 7.03 -7.87 8.36
C ALA A 92 7.17 -8.80 9.57
N VAL A 93 6.69 -10.03 9.44
CA VAL A 93 6.86 -11.06 10.46
C VAL A 93 8.29 -11.66 10.39
N PRO A 94 8.82 -12.20 11.50
CA PRO A 94 10.14 -12.83 11.51
C PRO A 94 10.26 -13.98 10.49
N ARG A 95 11.42 -14.11 9.84
CA ARG A 95 11.62 -15.03 8.71
C ARG A 95 11.36 -16.50 9.04
N ASP A 96 11.70 -16.91 10.25
CA ASP A 96 11.59 -18.30 10.72
C ASP A 96 10.22 -18.61 11.35
N THR A 97 9.20 -17.81 11.03
CA THR A 97 7.84 -18.02 11.52
C THR A 97 7.15 -19.27 10.93
N SER A 98 6.07 -19.69 11.58
CA SER A 98 5.16 -20.73 11.09
C SER A 98 4.35 -20.25 9.88
N ALA A 99 3.73 -21.20 9.16
CA ALA A 99 2.78 -20.87 8.09
C ALA A 99 1.63 -19.98 8.61
N VAL A 100 1.13 -20.23 9.83
CA VAL A 100 0.10 -19.41 10.48
C VAL A 100 0.57 -17.95 10.59
N GLY A 101 1.82 -17.72 11.01
CA GLY A 101 2.39 -16.37 11.06
C GLY A 101 2.52 -15.70 9.70
N LEU A 102 2.86 -16.45 8.64
CA LEU A 102 2.92 -15.91 7.28
C LEU A 102 1.56 -15.45 6.74
N PHE A 103 0.46 -16.01 7.25
CA PHE A 103 -0.91 -15.64 6.86
C PHE A 103 -1.66 -14.82 7.91
N ALA A 104 -1.07 -14.49 9.05
CA ALA A 104 -1.73 -13.75 10.13
C ALA A 104 -2.36 -12.43 9.64
N GLY A 105 -1.59 -11.63 8.88
CA GLY A 105 -2.10 -10.40 8.27
C GLY A 105 -3.21 -10.64 7.26
N ALA A 106 -3.12 -11.70 6.45
CA ALA A 106 -4.17 -12.03 5.48
C ALA A 106 -5.48 -12.43 6.17
N TRP A 107 -5.41 -13.22 7.25
CA TRP A 107 -6.59 -13.58 8.05
C TRP A 107 -7.20 -12.37 8.77
N ALA A 108 -6.37 -11.45 9.27
CA ALA A 108 -6.84 -10.20 9.85
C ALA A 108 -7.63 -9.35 8.85
N LEU A 109 -7.12 -9.20 7.63
CA LEU A 109 -7.82 -8.48 6.54
C LEU A 109 -9.13 -9.18 6.17
N LEU A 110 -9.09 -10.51 6.00
CA LEU A 110 -10.27 -11.30 5.62
C LEU A 110 -11.38 -11.23 6.68
N ALA A 111 -11.03 -11.13 7.97
CA ALA A 111 -11.98 -10.97 9.07
C ALA A 111 -12.77 -9.65 8.99
N SER A 112 -12.16 -8.58 8.49
CA SER A 112 -12.81 -7.27 8.36
C SER A 112 -13.60 -7.10 7.05
N LEU A 113 -13.41 -7.98 6.08
CA LEU A 113 -14.03 -7.87 4.75
C LEU A 113 -15.57 -7.80 4.78
N PRO A 114 -16.30 -8.62 5.57
CA PRO A 114 -17.76 -8.49 5.63
C PRO A 114 -18.21 -7.09 6.04
N ARG A 115 -17.58 -6.51 7.06
CA ARG A 115 -17.91 -5.18 7.56
C ARG A 115 -17.52 -4.08 6.58
N LEU A 116 -16.41 -4.24 5.86
CA LEU A 116 -16.06 -3.35 4.74
C LEU A 116 -17.13 -3.36 3.65
N ARG A 117 -17.62 -4.53 3.26
CA ARG A 117 -18.64 -4.64 2.21
C ARG A 117 -19.95 -3.97 2.63
N GLU A 118 -20.34 -4.11 3.90
CA GLU A 118 -21.48 -3.37 4.48
C GLU A 118 -21.25 -1.86 4.40
N LEU A 119 -20.10 -1.36 4.85
CA LEU A 119 -19.73 0.05 4.75
C LEU A 119 -19.83 0.54 3.29
N HIS A 120 -19.23 -0.18 2.35
CA HIS A 120 -19.24 0.17 0.92
C HIS A 120 -20.66 0.20 0.36
N SER A 121 -21.49 -0.78 0.71
CA SER A 121 -22.90 -0.81 0.31
C SER A 121 -23.68 0.37 0.89
N GLU A 122 -23.53 0.68 2.17
CA GLU A 122 -24.17 1.82 2.83
C GLU A 122 -23.77 3.16 2.20
N ARG A 123 -22.51 3.28 1.78
CA ARG A 123 -21.95 4.47 1.13
C ARG A 123 -22.28 4.55 -0.36
N GLY A 124 -22.87 3.51 -0.95
CA GLY A 124 -23.19 3.43 -2.38
C GLY A 124 -21.96 3.27 -3.27
N VAL A 125 -20.90 2.65 -2.76
CA VAL A 125 -19.72 2.24 -3.53
C VAL A 125 -20.11 1.08 -4.45
N PRO A 126 -19.87 1.16 -5.77
CA PRO A 126 -20.15 0.06 -6.68
C PRO A 126 -19.36 -1.21 -6.31
N GLU A 127 -19.99 -2.38 -6.42
CA GLU A 127 -19.34 -3.67 -6.12
C GLU A 127 -18.03 -3.86 -6.88
N SER A 128 -17.96 -3.41 -8.14
CA SER A 128 -16.74 -3.45 -8.95
C SER A 128 -15.56 -2.68 -8.35
N VAL A 129 -15.81 -1.55 -7.69
CA VAL A 129 -14.79 -0.77 -6.97
C VAL A 129 -14.36 -1.51 -5.71
N THR A 130 -15.30 -2.10 -4.98
CA THR A 130 -14.98 -2.95 -3.81
C THR A 130 -14.07 -4.10 -4.21
N VAL A 131 -14.44 -4.86 -5.24
CA VAL A 131 -13.65 -6.00 -5.77
C VAL A 131 -12.25 -5.53 -6.20
N ALA A 132 -12.15 -4.48 -7.00
CA ALA A 132 -10.86 -3.94 -7.45
C ALA A 132 -9.98 -3.51 -6.27
N THR A 133 -10.59 -2.91 -5.25
CA THR A 133 -9.90 -2.45 -4.04
C THR A 133 -9.33 -3.63 -3.25
N VAL A 134 -10.16 -4.64 -2.95
CA VAL A 134 -9.72 -5.77 -2.10
C VAL A 134 -8.91 -6.83 -2.83
N ALA A 135 -8.88 -6.80 -4.17
CA ALA A 135 -7.98 -7.61 -5.00
C ALA A 135 -6.48 -7.38 -4.66
N ALA A 136 -6.16 -6.30 -3.94
CA ALA A 136 -4.84 -6.07 -3.36
C ALA A 136 -4.34 -7.27 -2.53
N LEU A 137 -5.21 -8.00 -1.83
CA LEU A 137 -4.78 -9.17 -1.06
C LEU A 137 -4.20 -10.26 -1.97
N GLY A 138 -4.87 -10.60 -3.07
CA GLY A 138 -4.34 -11.52 -4.06
C GLY A 138 -3.01 -11.04 -4.66
N GLY A 139 -2.92 -9.75 -4.99
CA GLY A 139 -1.70 -9.14 -5.52
C GLY A 139 -0.49 -9.21 -4.58
N VAL A 140 -0.69 -8.93 -3.28
CA VAL A 140 0.42 -9.02 -2.30
C VAL A 140 0.83 -10.47 -2.03
N MET A 141 -0.10 -11.42 -2.03
CA MET A 141 0.21 -12.85 -1.86
C MET A 141 1.00 -13.38 -3.06
N GLN A 142 0.61 -13.01 -4.28
CA GLN A 142 1.35 -13.36 -5.49
C GLN A 142 2.77 -12.79 -5.47
N THR A 143 2.90 -11.52 -5.06
CA THR A 143 4.20 -10.84 -4.93
C THR A 143 5.08 -11.53 -3.91
N HIS A 144 4.55 -11.84 -2.72
CA HIS A 144 5.28 -12.56 -1.68
C HIS A 144 5.76 -13.93 -2.19
N ARG A 145 4.90 -14.72 -2.83
CA ARG A 145 5.27 -16.00 -3.41
C ARG A 145 6.38 -15.86 -4.45
N HIS A 146 6.28 -14.87 -5.32
CA HIS A 146 7.30 -14.60 -6.33
C HIS A 146 8.66 -14.26 -5.71
N LEU A 147 8.68 -13.38 -4.69
CA LEU A 147 9.92 -12.91 -4.08
C LEU A 147 10.59 -13.93 -3.15
N PHE A 148 9.80 -14.74 -2.43
CA PHE A 148 10.30 -15.62 -1.36
C PHE A 148 10.15 -17.11 -1.65
N GLY A 149 9.55 -17.48 -2.79
CA GLY A 149 9.35 -18.87 -3.19
C GLY A 149 8.33 -19.64 -2.34
N ARG A 150 7.56 -18.96 -1.48
CA ARG A 150 6.57 -19.58 -0.57
C ARG A 150 5.35 -18.69 -0.36
N ALA A 151 4.21 -19.31 -0.05
CA ALA A 151 2.96 -18.61 0.19
C ALA A 151 3.02 -17.73 1.45
N GLY A 152 2.16 -16.72 1.49
CA GLY A 152 2.02 -15.82 2.64
C GLY A 152 1.96 -14.35 2.26
N VAL A 153 1.92 -13.51 3.26
CA VAL A 153 2.10 -12.05 3.17
C VAL A 153 3.14 -11.54 4.16
N GLY A 154 3.58 -12.39 5.09
CA GLY A 154 4.33 -11.96 6.27
C GLY A 154 5.75 -11.43 6.01
N LEU A 155 6.43 -11.80 4.93
CA LEU A 155 7.82 -11.38 4.71
C LEU A 155 7.97 -9.98 4.08
N MET A 156 6.88 -9.24 3.94
CA MET A 156 6.88 -7.86 3.46
C MET A 156 5.99 -6.99 4.34
N PRO A 157 6.32 -5.69 4.53
CA PRO A 157 5.43 -4.78 5.22
C PRO A 157 4.09 -4.63 4.48
N LEU A 158 2.99 -4.60 5.23
CA LEU A 158 1.66 -4.41 4.67
C LEU A 158 1.18 -2.98 4.97
N TRP A 159 1.38 -2.11 3.99
CA TRP A 159 0.93 -0.72 4.05
C TRP A 159 -0.47 -0.54 3.45
N SER A 160 -0.65 -0.88 2.17
CA SER A 160 -1.89 -0.58 1.45
C SER A 160 -3.05 -1.52 1.80
N PRO A 161 -2.87 -2.86 1.91
CA PRO A 161 -4.01 -3.73 2.20
C PRO A 161 -4.78 -3.35 3.47
N PRO A 162 -4.17 -3.02 4.63
CA PRO A 162 -4.94 -2.54 5.79
C PRO A 162 -5.81 -1.31 5.50
N LEU A 163 -5.32 -0.35 4.72
CA LEU A 163 -6.08 0.85 4.33
C LEU A 163 -7.25 0.53 3.39
N ARG A 164 -7.04 -0.42 2.47
CA ARG A 164 -8.07 -0.91 1.54
C ARG A 164 -9.16 -1.69 2.27
N PHE A 165 -8.76 -2.51 3.25
CA PHE A 165 -9.67 -3.35 4.01
C PHE A 165 -10.45 -2.60 5.11
N ARG A 166 -10.07 -1.35 5.40
CA ARG A 166 -10.82 -0.46 6.31
C ARG A 166 -11.57 0.68 5.60
N GLY A 167 -11.64 0.70 4.27
CA GLY A 167 -12.38 1.74 3.53
C GLY A 167 -11.70 3.11 3.55
N THR A 168 -10.37 3.15 3.65
CA THR A 168 -9.58 4.39 3.53
C THR A 168 -9.03 4.59 2.12
N ASP A 169 -8.65 3.50 1.44
CA ASP A 169 -8.03 3.48 0.10
C ASP A 169 -8.95 2.74 -0.90
N TYR A 170 -9.12 3.30 -2.10
CA TYR A 170 -10.03 2.80 -3.14
C TYR A 170 -9.32 2.71 -4.49
N GLU A 171 -9.47 1.59 -5.19
CA GLU A 171 -8.99 1.44 -6.56
C GLU A 171 -10.09 1.84 -7.56
N ILE A 172 -9.84 2.93 -8.31
CA ILE A 172 -10.81 3.53 -9.24
C ILE A 172 -10.14 3.74 -10.59
N GLY A 173 -10.41 2.85 -11.55
CA GLY A 173 -9.83 2.93 -12.89
C GLY A 173 -8.31 2.72 -12.86
N ARG A 174 -7.55 3.72 -13.32
CA ARG A 174 -6.08 3.62 -13.42
C ARG A 174 -5.34 3.88 -12.11
N HIS A 175 -5.99 4.45 -11.10
CA HIS A 175 -5.33 4.88 -9.85
C HIS A 175 -6.00 4.28 -8.63
N ALA A 176 -5.25 4.32 -7.52
CA ALA A 176 -5.83 4.16 -6.20
C ALA A 176 -5.82 5.51 -5.46
N PHE A 177 -6.79 5.71 -4.58
CA PHE A 177 -7.03 6.98 -3.89
C PHE A 177 -7.22 6.73 -2.40
N THR A 178 -6.30 7.24 -1.61
CA THR A 178 -6.35 7.18 -0.15
C THR A 178 -6.90 8.48 0.41
N ARG A 179 -7.95 8.40 1.21
CA ARG A 179 -8.51 9.55 1.94
C ARG A 179 -7.57 9.92 3.09
N THR A 180 -7.17 11.18 3.16
CA THR A 180 -6.20 11.67 4.16
C THR A 180 -6.65 13.01 4.72
N GLU A 181 -6.59 13.17 6.03
CA GLU A 181 -6.83 14.44 6.71
C GLU A 181 -5.65 15.39 6.45
N LEU A 182 -5.96 16.59 6.02
CA LEU A 182 -5.02 17.69 5.91
C LEU A 182 -4.94 18.40 7.26
N GLY A 183 -3.87 18.17 8.02
CA GLY A 183 -3.62 18.88 9.28
C GLY A 183 -2.89 20.20 9.09
N MET A 184 -3.32 21.23 9.81
CA MET A 184 -2.60 22.47 10.05
C MET A 184 -2.30 22.59 11.56
N GLY A 185 -1.58 23.64 11.97
CA GLY A 185 -1.06 23.77 13.34
C GLY A 185 -2.10 23.72 14.48
N ASP A 186 -3.38 23.94 14.17
CA ASP A 186 -4.51 23.94 15.09
C ASP A 186 -5.51 22.79 14.88
N GLY A 187 -5.27 21.88 13.92
CA GLY A 187 -6.07 20.68 13.71
C GLY A 187 -6.36 20.34 12.24
N VAL A 188 -7.36 19.49 12.02
CA VAL A 188 -7.79 19.08 10.67
C VAL A 188 -8.43 20.25 9.95
N SER A 189 -7.89 20.60 8.78
CA SER A 189 -8.27 21.74 7.95
C SER A 189 -8.92 21.34 6.62
N GLY A 190 -9.07 20.04 6.36
CA GLY A 190 -9.70 19.51 5.15
C GLY A 190 -9.29 18.06 4.90
N HIS A 191 -9.68 17.54 3.73
CA HIS A 191 -9.29 16.20 3.30
C HIS A 191 -8.60 16.27 1.95
N VAL A 192 -7.60 15.43 1.72
CA VAL A 192 -6.99 15.25 0.42
C VAL A 192 -7.16 13.81 -0.02
N LEU A 193 -7.22 13.60 -1.33
CA LEU A 193 -7.09 12.27 -1.91
C LEU A 193 -5.64 12.08 -2.34
N SER A 194 -4.94 11.22 -1.63
CA SER A 194 -3.59 10.78 -2.00
C SER A 194 -3.70 9.76 -3.13
N MET A 195 -3.24 10.14 -4.31
CA MET A 195 -3.26 9.34 -5.52
C MET A 195 -2.04 8.41 -5.58
N HIS A 196 -2.29 7.15 -5.91
CA HIS A 196 -1.29 6.10 -6.09
C HIS A 196 -1.43 5.47 -7.47
N ILE A 197 -0.33 4.96 -8.01
CA ILE A 197 -0.26 4.38 -9.36
C ILE A 197 0.02 2.87 -9.26
N PRO A 198 -1.00 2.00 -9.32
CA PRO A 198 -0.80 0.56 -9.36
C PRO A 198 -0.05 0.12 -10.64
N PRO A 199 0.72 -0.98 -10.60
CA PRO A 199 1.49 -1.49 -11.75
C PRO A 199 0.62 -2.30 -12.74
N ILE A 200 -0.60 -1.86 -13.03
CA ILE A 200 -1.61 -2.58 -13.83
C ILE A 200 -1.57 -2.25 -15.33
N GLY A 201 -0.42 -1.80 -15.84
CA GLY A 201 -0.22 -1.44 -17.25
C GLY A 201 0.35 -0.04 -17.46
N PRO A 202 0.36 0.47 -18.70
CA PRO A 202 0.89 1.79 -18.99
C PRO A 202 0.10 2.87 -18.24
N LEU A 203 0.78 3.95 -17.84
CA LEU A 203 0.15 5.15 -17.30
C LEU A 203 -0.47 5.97 -18.44
N ASP A 204 -1.52 5.43 -19.07
CA ASP A 204 -2.22 6.12 -20.13
C ASP A 204 -2.86 7.42 -19.62
N ALA A 205 -2.73 8.49 -20.41
CA ALA A 205 -3.15 9.82 -19.99
C ALA A 205 -4.68 9.92 -19.86
N GLN A 206 -5.41 9.37 -20.83
CA GLN A 206 -6.87 9.43 -20.83
C GLN A 206 -7.45 8.59 -19.69
N GLN A 207 -6.98 7.35 -19.53
CA GLN A 207 -7.41 6.50 -18.40
C GLN A 207 -7.08 7.13 -17.04
N SER A 208 -5.94 7.83 -16.95
CA SER A 208 -5.58 8.56 -15.74
C SER A 208 -6.51 9.75 -15.48
N GLU A 209 -6.94 10.49 -16.50
CA GLU A 209 -7.84 11.64 -16.34
C GLU A 209 -9.25 11.18 -15.96
N GLU A 210 -9.76 10.14 -16.64
CA GLU A 210 -11.06 9.52 -16.34
C GLU A 210 -11.11 8.96 -14.92
N SER A 211 -10.03 8.29 -14.48
CA SER A 211 -9.88 7.78 -13.11
C SER A 211 -9.96 8.90 -12.07
N VAL A 212 -9.27 10.02 -12.31
CA VAL A 212 -9.32 11.20 -11.42
C VAL A 212 -10.71 11.81 -11.38
N ALA A 213 -11.33 12.06 -12.53
CA ALA A 213 -12.65 12.67 -12.61
C ALA A 213 -13.70 11.80 -11.89
N THR A 214 -13.62 10.48 -12.10
CA THR A 214 -14.49 9.49 -11.43
C THR A 214 -14.28 9.51 -9.92
N ALA A 215 -13.03 9.57 -9.44
CA ALA A 215 -12.73 9.63 -8.02
C ALA A 215 -13.31 10.89 -7.38
N VAL A 216 -13.09 12.07 -7.96
CA VAL A 216 -13.60 13.35 -7.42
C VAL A 216 -15.12 13.31 -7.24
N GLU A 217 -15.85 12.87 -8.26
CA GLU A 217 -17.32 12.77 -8.20
C GLU A 217 -17.76 11.70 -7.18
N SER A 218 -17.10 10.55 -7.19
CA SER A 218 -17.44 9.43 -6.31
C SER A 218 -17.25 9.78 -4.84
N PHE A 219 -16.12 10.37 -4.46
CA PHE A 219 -15.86 10.73 -3.07
C PHE A 219 -16.77 11.84 -2.55
N ARG A 220 -17.18 12.80 -3.40
CA ARG A 220 -18.24 13.78 -3.04
C ARG A 220 -19.56 13.12 -2.68
N ARG A 221 -19.87 11.96 -3.30
CA ARG A 221 -21.08 11.19 -3.03
C ARG A 221 -20.95 10.22 -1.86
N TRP A 222 -19.85 9.48 -1.80
CA TRP A 222 -19.62 8.46 -0.78
C TRP A 222 -19.33 9.08 0.58
N TYR A 223 -18.58 10.18 0.60
CA TYR A 223 -18.12 10.87 1.81
C TYR A 223 -18.36 12.38 1.73
N PRO A 224 -19.63 12.83 1.66
CA PRO A 224 -19.97 14.25 1.59
C PRO A 224 -19.50 15.03 2.82
N GLU A 225 -19.28 14.36 3.95
CA GLU A 225 -18.72 14.93 5.18
C GLU A 225 -17.21 15.20 5.11
N GLU A 226 -16.52 14.71 4.08
CA GLU A 226 -15.09 14.88 3.86
C GLU A 226 -14.82 15.74 2.61
N PRO A 227 -15.04 17.05 2.67
CA PRO A 227 -14.83 17.92 1.52
C PRO A 227 -13.36 17.88 1.09
N ILE A 228 -13.16 17.47 -0.16
CA ILE A 228 -11.84 17.38 -0.77
C ILE A 228 -11.29 18.80 -0.95
N ALA A 229 -10.10 19.04 -0.42
CA ALA A 229 -9.32 20.26 -0.55
C ALA A 229 -8.20 20.13 -1.61
N GLY A 230 -7.87 18.90 -2.01
CA GLY A 230 -6.85 18.66 -3.04
C GLY A 230 -6.68 17.19 -3.40
N LEU A 231 -6.07 16.95 -4.56
CA LEU A 231 -5.52 15.67 -4.95
C LEU A 231 -3.99 15.77 -4.90
N VAL A 232 -3.35 14.85 -4.19
CA VAL A 232 -1.90 14.88 -3.95
C VAL A 232 -1.29 13.59 -4.44
N CYS A 233 -0.11 13.64 -5.05
CA CYS A 233 0.68 12.45 -5.35
C CYS A 233 2.08 12.65 -4.79
N HIS A 234 2.60 11.63 -4.10
CA HIS A 234 3.98 11.59 -3.62
C HIS A 234 4.67 10.40 -4.28
N SER A 235 5.60 10.65 -5.19
CA SER A 235 6.21 9.60 -6.00
C SER A 235 7.53 10.02 -6.63
N TRP A 236 8.41 9.03 -6.88
CA TRP A 236 9.56 9.17 -7.78
C TRP A 236 9.13 9.59 -9.19
N LEU A 237 7.91 9.22 -9.61
CA LEU A 237 7.34 9.61 -10.89
C LEU A 237 7.24 11.13 -11.05
N LEU A 238 7.28 11.90 -9.96
CA LEU A 238 7.18 13.35 -9.96
C LEU A 238 8.54 14.07 -9.93
N ASP A 239 9.66 13.34 -10.03
CA ASP A 239 10.99 13.95 -10.12
C ASP A 239 11.22 14.62 -11.49
N PRO A 240 11.38 15.96 -11.55
CA PRO A 240 11.67 16.67 -12.80
C PRO A 240 12.98 16.23 -13.47
N GLN A 241 13.93 15.66 -12.72
CA GLN A 241 15.20 15.16 -13.27
C GLN A 241 14.97 14.08 -14.34
N LEU A 242 13.81 13.41 -14.34
CA LEU A 242 13.44 12.43 -15.36
C LEU A 242 13.35 13.04 -16.76
N ALA A 243 13.04 14.35 -16.87
CA ALA A 243 12.96 15.04 -18.16
C ALA A 243 14.32 15.17 -18.88
N GLU A 244 15.43 14.99 -18.17
CA GLU A 244 16.78 14.96 -18.78
C GLU A 244 17.00 13.69 -19.60
N TYR A 245 16.23 12.62 -19.34
CA TYR A 245 16.42 11.29 -19.92
C TYR A 245 15.21 10.79 -20.72
N LEU A 246 14.01 11.20 -20.34
CA LEU A 246 12.77 10.76 -20.97
C LEU A 246 12.30 11.76 -22.03
N ARG A 247 11.79 11.24 -23.14
CA ARG A 247 11.15 12.04 -24.18
C ARG A 247 9.90 12.77 -23.66
N PRO A 248 9.58 13.98 -24.16
CA PRO A 248 8.43 14.76 -23.72
C PRO A 248 7.09 14.03 -23.83
N GLU A 249 6.93 13.13 -24.81
CA GLU A 249 5.68 12.38 -25.01
C GLU A 249 5.58 11.12 -24.14
N SER A 250 6.58 10.83 -23.31
CA SER A 250 6.49 9.69 -22.40
C SER A 250 5.36 9.89 -21.40
N ASN A 251 4.68 8.80 -21.05
CA ASN A 251 3.54 8.83 -20.13
C ASN A 251 3.90 9.46 -18.77
N ILE A 252 5.13 9.23 -18.30
CA ILE A 252 5.64 9.80 -17.05
C ILE A 252 5.71 11.32 -17.15
N ILE A 253 6.34 11.87 -18.20
CA ILE A 253 6.46 13.33 -18.36
C ILE A 253 5.09 13.99 -18.55
N ARG A 254 4.17 13.37 -19.32
CA ARG A 254 2.79 13.83 -19.45
C ARG A 254 2.06 13.84 -18.11
N PHE A 255 2.19 12.78 -17.32
CA PHE A 255 1.61 12.70 -15.98
C PHE A 255 2.17 13.79 -15.05
N GLN A 256 3.50 13.95 -15.01
CA GLN A 256 4.17 14.99 -14.23
C GLN A 256 3.64 16.39 -14.55
N SER A 257 3.43 16.68 -15.83
CA SER A 257 3.00 18.01 -16.29
C SER A 257 1.65 18.46 -15.74
N ARG A 258 0.88 17.55 -15.13
CA ARG A 258 -0.43 17.82 -14.52
C ARG A 258 -0.35 18.27 -13.06
N PHE A 259 0.84 18.27 -12.45
CA PHE A 259 1.01 18.64 -11.04
C PHE A 259 1.73 19.98 -10.88
N ASP A 260 1.37 20.71 -9.83
CA ASP A 260 2.21 21.75 -9.23
C ASP A 260 3.03 21.11 -8.12
N LEU A 261 4.36 21.10 -8.28
CA LEU A 261 5.24 20.48 -7.31
C LEU A 261 5.45 21.37 -6.10
N LEU A 262 5.37 20.76 -4.92
CA LEU A 262 5.81 21.40 -3.69
C LEU A 262 7.33 21.59 -3.70
N PRO A 263 7.85 22.59 -2.95
CA PRO A 263 9.28 22.73 -2.71
C PRO A 263 9.87 21.42 -2.19
N LEU A 264 11.00 21.01 -2.77
CA LEU A 264 11.76 19.88 -2.25
C LEU A 264 12.43 20.32 -0.95
N LEU A 265 12.07 19.67 0.16
CA LEU A 265 12.82 19.78 1.38
C LEU A 265 14.02 18.82 1.32
N PRO A 266 15.18 19.17 1.93
CA PRO A 266 16.29 18.26 2.04
C PRO A 266 15.83 16.95 2.71
N PRO A 267 15.96 15.78 2.05
CA PRO A 267 15.58 14.52 2.66
C PRO A 267 16.59 14.17 3.76
N ASP A 268 16.13 13.49 4.81
CA ASP A 268 16.99 12.94 5.85
C ASP A 268 17.93 11.86 5.28
N ASP A 269 17.44 11.09 4.31
CA ASP A 269 18.21 10.12 3.53
C ASP A 269 18.16 10.48 2.04
N PRO A 270 19.27 10.95 1.45
CA PRO A 270 19.31 11.32 0.03
C PRO A 270 19.13 10.14 -0.92
N THR A 271 19.29 8.90 -0.44
CA THR A 271 19.20 7.68 -1.27
C THR A 271 17.81 7.03 -1.23
N GLU A 272 16.85 7.62 -0.51
CA GLU A 272 15.49 7.08 -0.41
C GLU A 272 14.80 6.99 -1.78
N GLY A 273 14.88 8.06 -2.58
CA GLY A 273 14.27 8.08 -3.91
C GLY A 273 14.92 7.09 -4.88
N ASP A 274 16.21 6.81 -4.73
CA ASP A 274 16.90 5.79 -5.53
C ASP A 274 16.33 4.40 -5.27
N ARG A 275 16.15 4.06 -3.98
CA ARG A 275 15.59 2.77 -3.56
C ARG A 275 14.13 2.63 -4.00
N GLU A 276 13.34 3.69 -3.90
CA GLU A 276 11.94 3.68 -4.33
C GLU A 276 11.80 3.58 -5.85
N LEU A 277 12.62 4.29 -6.63
CA LEU A 277 12.63 4.13 -8.09
C LEU A 277 13.09 2.72 -8.50
N MET A 278 14.12 2.17 -7.86
CA MET A 278 14.54 0.78 -8.11
C MET A 278 13.43 -0.23 -7.81
N ARG A 279 12.76 -0.10 -6.66
CA ARG A 279 11.69 -1.00 -6.23
C ARG A 279 10.44 -0.87 -7.08
N LEU A 280 9.91 0.35 -7.22
CA LEU A 280 8.59 0.59 -7.79
C LEU A 280 8.63 0.90 -9.28
N GLY A 281 9.69 1.54 -9.77
CA GLY A 281 9.83 1.92 -11.17
C GLY A 281 10.53 0.86 -12.03
N LEU A 282 11.56 0.21 -11.48
CA LEU A 282 12.30 -0.83 -12.21
C LEU A 282 11.82 -2.26 -11.90
N HIS A 283 11.04 -2.41 -10.83
CA HIS A 283 10.59 -3.69 -10.27
C HIS A 283 11.76 -4.62 -9.91
N LEU A 284 12.80 -4.05 -9.29
CA LEU A 284 13.98 -4.78 -8.85
C LEU A 284 14.06 -4.83 -7.32
N ALA A 285 14.67 -5.90 -6.79
CA ALA A 285 14.96 -6.01 -5.37
C ALA A 285 15.97 -4.94 -4.95
N VAL A 286 15.71 -4.27 -3.83
CA VAL A 286 16.62 -3.27 -3.27
C VAL A 286 17.55 -3.95 -2.27
N PRO A 287 18.89 -3.85 -2.42
CA PRO A 287 19.81 -4.42 -1.48
C PRO A 287 19.71 -3.74 -0.10
N PRO A 288 20.07 -4.43 1.00
CA PRO A 288 20.02 -3.88 2.35
C PRO A 288 21.17 -2.92 2.67
N HIS A 289 22.05 -2.66 1.70
CA HIS A 289 23.18 -1.74 1.78
C HIS A 289 23.02 -0.62 0.74
N PRO A 290 23.80 0.47 0.87
CA PRO A 290 23.89 1.47 -0.19
C PRO A 290 24.19 0.83 -1.56
N LEU A 291 23.61 1.38 -2.62
CA LEU A 291 23.82 0.88 -3.98
C LEU A 291 25.29 1.03 -4.38
N THR A 292 25.88 -0.08 -4.83
CA THR A 292 27.27 -0.18 -5.28
C THR A 292 27.35 -0.19 -6.80
N GLU A 293 28.56 -0.04 -7.37
CA GLU A 293 28.75 -0.19 -8.82
C GLU A 293 28.38 -1.59 -9.32
N GLU A 294 28.52 -2.63 -8.49
CA GLU A 294 28.09 -3.99 -8.83
C GLU A 294 26.57 -4.06 -8.97
N ASP A 295 25.84 -3.47 -8.02
CA ASP A 295 24.37 -3.38 -8.07
C ASP A 295 23.92 -2.63 -9.34
N LEU A 296 24.56 -1.49 -9.64
CA LEU A 296 24.27 -0.69 -10.83
C LEU A 296 24.61 -1.43 -12.14
N ALA A 297 25.68 -2.22 -12.16
CA ALA A 297 26.05 -3.04 -13.32
C ALA A 297 25.06 -4.18 -13.57
N ALA A 298 24.38 -4.67 -12.53
CA ALA A 298 23.37 -5.73 -12.64
C ALA A 298 22.00 -5.24 -13.15
N VAL A 299 21.73 -3.93 -13.14
CA VAL A 299 20.47 -3.37 -13.64
C VAL A 299 20.36 -3.58 -15.17
N PRO A 300 19.30 -4.26 -15.67
CA PRO A 300 19.11 -4.47 -17.11
C PRO A 300 19.07 -3.14 -17.88
N GLN A 301 19.63 -3.07 -19.08
CA GLN A 301 19.75 -1.81 -19.86
C GLN A 301 18.76 -1.72 -21.03
N ASP A 302 17.69 -2.51 -21.02
CA ASP A 302 16.71 -2.69 -22.10
C ASP A 302 15.71 -1.53 -22.23
N THR A 303 15.43 -0.78 -21.16
CA THR A 303 14.53 0.38 -21.20
C THR A 303 15.26 1.71 -20.97
N THR A 304 14.71 2.81 -21.49
CA THR A 304 15.27 4.15 -21.27
C THR A 304 15.32 4.50 -19.78
N LEU A 305 14.28 4.13 -19.01
CA LEU A 305 14.24 4.41 -17.58
C LEU A 305 15.35 3.67 -16.81
N ARG A 306 15.62 2.40 -17.14
CA ARG A 306 16.70 1.65 -16.50
C ARG A 306 18.08 2.21 -16.83
N ARG A 307 18.31 2.62 -18.08
CA ARG A 307 19.55 3.31 -18.48
C ARG A 307 19.71 4.67 -17.79
N ALA A 308 18.62 5.43 -17.66
CA ALA A 308 18.58 6.71 -16.96
C ALA A 308 18.95 6.55 -15.49
N PHE A 309 18.34 5.59 -14.79
CA PHE A 309 18.62 5.28 -13.40
C PHE A 309 20.11 5.06 -13.14
N VAL A 310 20.73 4.15 -13.91
CA VAL A 310 22.16 3.82 -13.76
C VAL A 310 23.05 5.01 -14.11
N SER A 311 22.76 5.71 -15.21
CA SER A 311 23.59 6.84 -15.65
C SER A 311 23.55 8.01 -14.67
N HIS A 312 22.38 8.27 -14.07
CA HIS A 312 22.19 9.33 -13.09
C HIS A 312 22.98 9.05 -11.80
N LEU A 313 22.90 7.82 -11.27
CA LEU A 313 23.61 7.43 -10.07
C LEU A 313 25.13 7.42 -10.27
N ARG A 314 25.62 6.95 -11.43
CA ARG A 314 27.05 7.01 -11.79
C ARG A 314 27.59 8.42 -11.93
N ALA A 315 26.72 9.41 -12.18
CA ALA A 315 27.09 10.81 -12.18
C ALA A 315 27.16 11.41 -10.76
N GLY A 316 26.98 10.61 -9.71
CA GLY A 316 26.97 11.06 -8.31
C GLY A 316 25.71 11.84 -7.93
N ARG A 317 24.60 11.64 -8.66
CA ARG A 317 23.30 12.28 -8.40
C ARG A 317 22.32 11.28 -7.81
N HIS A 318 21.27 11.80 -7.18
CA HIS A 318 20.21 11.01 -6.56
C HIS A 318 18.84 11.37 -7.14
N TRP A 319 17.97 10.36 -7.20
CA TRP A 319 16.56 10.53 -7.49
C TRP A 319 15.79 10.92 -6.24
N TYR A 320 14.75 11.74 -6.40
CA TYR A 320 13.97 12.24 -5.28
C TYR A 320 12.50 11.84 -5.38
N LEU A 321 11.91 11.50 -4.24
CA LEU A 321 10.46 11.47 -4.11
C LEU A 321 9.95 12.91 -4.09
N ARG A 322 8.97 13.23 -4.95
CA ARG A 322 8.39 14.56 -5.03
C ARG A 322 6.91 14.50 -4.73
N THR A 323 6.44 15.52 -4.00
CA THR A 323 5.01 15.74 -3.76
C THR A 323 4.49 16.78 -4.74
N GLY A 324 3.40 16.47 -5.42
CA GLY A 324 2.69 17.40 -6.28
C GLY A 324 1.20 17.46 -5.95
N MET A 325 0.62 18.65 -6.08
CA MET A 325 -0.82 18.86 -6.09
C MET A 325 -1.33 18.83 -7.53
N LEU A 326 -2.37 18.06 -7.81
CA LEU A 326 -2.93 17.98 -9.14
C LEU A 326 -3.54 19.34 -9.54
N LYS A 327 -3.33 19.79 -10.78
CA LYS A 327 -3.91 21.02 -11.31
C LYS A 327 -5.32 20.81 -11.84
N GLY A 328 -6.20 21.81 -11.64
CA GLY A 328 -7.52 21.87 -12.28
C GLY A 328 -8.40 20.65 -12.01
N TRP A 329 -8.29 20.07 -10.80
CA TRP A 329 -9.03 18.86 -10.42
C TRP A 329 -10.48 19.15 -9.97
N SER A 330 -10.77 20.40 -9.59
CA SER A 330 -12.05 20.88 -9.09
C SER A 330 -12.70 21.86 -10.06
#